data_AF-A0A7V9RLE7-F1
#
_entry.id   AF-A0A7V9RLE7-F1
#
_cell.length_a   1.000
_cell.length_b   1.000
_cell.length_c   1.000
_cell.angle_alpha   90.00
_cell.angle_beta   90.00
_cell.angle_gamma   90.00
#
_symmetry.space_group_name_H-M   'P 1'
#
loop_
_entity.id
_entity.type
_entity.pdbx_description
1 polymer ?
#
loop_
_entity_poly.entity_id
_entity_poly.type
_entity_poly.pdbx_seq_one_letter_code
_entity_poly.pdbx_strand_id
1 'polypeptide(L)'
;MVKKLKAMAEKSRGDSQLSGAIKESAHEIWLAGLGAFAKAQEEGQKVFKALVREGSSLQQRTVKVTEDKMTDVSGRVNDVTSKVTQVAADLQKQATGTWDKLEGVFEKRVERALERLSVPTKKEINALAQRVEELGQNMARSTRSTPARKASAKRAKSAKKTAR
;
A
#
# COMPACT_ATOMS: atom_id res chain seq x y z
N MET A 1 54.01 10.24 -27.18
CA MET A 1 52.81 9.60 -26.59
C MET A 1 52.90 9.32 -25.07
N VAL A 2 54.08 9.22 -24.47
CA VAL A 2 54.28 8.95 -23.02
C VAL A 2 53.72 10.03 -22.06
N LYS A 3 53.70 11.31 -22.45
CA LYS A 3 53.10 12.37 -21.61
C LYS A 3 51.59 12.19 -21.38
N LYS A 4 50.87 11.62 -22.34
CA LYS A 4 49.41 11.41 -22.26
C LYS A 4 49.04 10.24 -21.36
N LEU A 5 49.87 9.19 -21.33
CA LEU A 5 49.71 8.03 -20.45
C LEU A 5 50.03 8.37 -18.98
N LYS A 6 51.04 9.19 -18.73
CA LYS A 6 51.37 9.66 -17.37
C LYS A 6 50.24 10.51 -16.76
N ALA A 7 49.63 11.38 -17.57
CA ALA A 7 48.49 12.20 -17.14
C ALA A 7 47.22 11.37 -16.84
N MET A 8 46.96 10.31 -17.62
CA MET A 8 45.86 9.38 -17.31
C MET A 8 46.12 8.57 -16.04
N ALA A 9 47.36 8.11 -15.82
CA ALA A 9 47.73 7.34 -14.63
C ALA A 9 47.67 8.18 -13.34
N GLU A 10 48.03 9.47 -13.40
CA GLU A 10 47.88 10.39 -12.25
C GLU A 10 46.41 10.70 -11.95
N LYS A 11 45.59 10.90 -12.99
CA LYS A 11 44.15 11.15 -12.83
C LYS A 11 43.43 9.94 -12.23
N SER A 12 43.73 8.72 -12.68
CA SER A 12 43.15 7.49 -12.11
C SER A 12 43.63 7.21 -10.68
N ARG A 13 44.84 7.62 -10.29
CA ARG A 13 45.32 7.54 -8.90
C ARG A 13 44.59 8.53 -8.00
N GLY A 14 44.39 9.77 -8.47
CA GLY A 14 43.60 10.78 -7.77
C GLY A 14 42.14 10.38 -7.56
N ASP A 15 41.48 9.83 -8.58
CA ASP A 15 40.08 9.36 -8.49
C ASP A 15 39.93 8.17 -7.54
N SER A 16 40.91 7.26 -7.49
CA SER A 16 40.90 6.13 -6.55
C SER A 16 41.11 6.58 -5.10
N GLN A 17 41.96 7.59 -4.87
CA GLN A 17 42.18 8.16 -3.54
C GLN A 17 40.97 9.00 -3.06
N LEU A 18 40.34 9.77 -3.96
CA LEU A 18 39.09 10.49 -3.65
C LEU A 18 37.94 9.52 -3.38
N SER A 19 37.80 8.47 -4.19
CA SER A 19 36.76 7.44 -3.99
C SER A 19 36.97 6.68 -2.68
N GLY A 20 38.22 6.47 -2.26
CA GLY A 20 38.57 5.91 -0.96
C GLY A 20 38.17 6.83 0.19
N ALA A 21 38.54 8.11 0.12
CA ALA A 21 38.19 9.11 1.14
C ALA A 21 36.67 9.31 1.29
N ILE A 22 35.92 9.35 0.18
CA ILE A 22 34.46 9.48 0.20
C ILE A 22 33.80 8.24 0.82
N LYS A 23 34.30 7.03 0.52
CA LYS A 23 33.80 5.79 1.13
C LYS A 23 34.08 5.73 2.62
N GLU A 24 35.26 6.17 3.05
CA GLU A 24 35.63 6.24 4.46
C GLU A 24 34.72 7.24 5.20
N SER A 25 34.54 8.45 4.69
CA SER A 25 33.62 9.43 5.28
C SER A 25 32.16 8.96 5.26
N ALA A 26 31.72 8.29 4.20
CA ALA A 26 30.37 7.71 4.16
C ALA A 26 30.19 6.59 5.19
N HIS A 27 31.24 5.81 5.44
CA HIS A 27 31.24 4.77 6.47
C HIS A 27 31.21 5.38 7.88
N GLU A 28 31.99 6.42 8.14
CA GLU A 28 31.96 7.17 9.40
C GLU A 28 30.59 7.83 9.65
N ILE A 29 29.99 8.45 8.63
CA ILE A 29 28.63 9.02 8.73
C ILE A 29 27.60 7.93 9.02
N TRP A 30 27.75 6.75 8.40
CA TRP A 30 26.86 5.62 8.63
C TRP A 30 26.97 5.07 10.06
N LEU A 31 28.20 4.88 10.55
CA LEU A 31 28.46 4.43 11.92
C LEU A 31 27.98 5.46 12.95
N ALA A 32 28.20 6.75 12.69
CA ALA A 32 27.68 7.84 13.52
C ALA A 32 26.14 7.87 13.52
N GLY A 33 25.50 7.63 12.37
CA GLY A 33 24.05 7.50 12.25
C GLY A 33 23.49 6.34 13.06
N LEU A 34 24.12 5.16 13.00
CA LEU A 34 23.76 4.00 13.81
C LEU A 34 23.99 4.24 15.31
N GLY A 35 25.08 4.90 15.69
CA GLY A 35 25.38 5.26 17.07
C GLY A 35 24.39 6.27 17.66
N ALA A 36 24.02 7.29 16.87
CA ALA A 36 23.01 8.28 17.27
C ALA A 36 21.62 7.65 17.39
N PHE A 37 21.25 6.74 16.49
CA PHE A 37 19.99 6.00 16.58
C PHE A 37 19.93 5.09 17.81
N ALA A 38 21.02 4.36 18.10
CA ALA A 38 21.11 3.53 19.31
C ALA A 38 21.02 4.38 20.58
N LYS A 39 21.70 5.53 20.62
CA LYS A 39 21.63 6.47 21.76
C LYS A 39 20.24 7.08 21.93
N ALA A 40 19.55 7.40 20.83
CA ALA A 40 18.16 7.84 20.85
C ALA A 40 17.18 6.74 21.31
N GLN A 41 17.44 5.46 21.06
CA GLN A 41 16.64 4.37 21.62
C GLN A 41 16.86 4.22 23.14
N GLU A 42 18.11 4.31 23.60
CA GLU A 42 18.46 4.18 25.01
C GLU A 42 17.92 5.36 25.85
N GLU A 43 18.05 6.58 25.35
CA GLU A 43 17.56 7.79 26.01
C GLU A 43 16.06 8.04 25.73
N GLY A 44 15.54 7.57 24.59
CA GLY A 44 14.15 7.75 24.19
C GLY A 44 13.15 7.08 25.13
N GLN A 45 13.49 5.92 25.70
CA GLN A 45 12.64 5.28 26.72
C GLN A 45 12.61 6.06 28.03
N LYS A 46 13.71 6.75 28.40
CA LYS A 46 13.76 7.60 29.61
C LYS A 46 12.94 8.86 29.40
N VAL A 47 13.06 9.52 28.24
CA VAL A 47 12.26 10.69 27.86
C VAL A 47 10.78 10.32 27.75
N PHE A 48 10.44 9.18 27.15
CA PHE A 48 9.07 8.69 27.07
C PHE A 48 8.48 8.44 28.46
N LYS A 49 9.21 7.76 29.36
CA LYS A 49 8.75 7.56 30.75
C LYS A 49 8.58 8.87 31.51
N ALA A 50 9.45 9.86 31.29
CA ALA A 50 9.31 11.19 31.86
C ALA A 50 8.04 11.90 31.36
N LEU A 51 7.80 11.88 30.04
CA LEU A 51 6.60 12.43 29.41
C LEU A 51 5.31 11.74 29.88
N VAL A 52 5.33 10.40 30.03
CA VAL A 52 4.18 9.65 30.56
C VAL A 52 3.90 10.02 32.02
N ARG A 53 4.93 10.17 32.85
CA ARG A 53 4.78 10.61 34.25
C ARG A 53 4.24 12.03 34.32
N GLU A 54 4.73 12.93 33.48
CA GLU A 54 4.26 14.31 33.40
C GLU A 54 2.81 14.38 32.91
N GLY A 55 2.47 13.64 31.85
CA GLY A 55 1.09 13.51 31.35
C GLY A 55 0.13 12.92 32.37
N SER A 56 0.56 11.89 33.12
CA SER A 56 -0.23 11.33 34.23
C SER A 56 -0.45 12.35 35.35
N SER A 57 0.58 13.13 35.70
CA SER A 57 0.46 14.18 36.70
C SER A 57 -0.43 15.34 36.25
N LEU A 58 -0.39 15.72 34.97
CA LEU A 58 -1.26 16.73 34.37
C LEU A 58 -2.70 16.24 34.31
N GLN A 59 -2.93 14.97 33.98
CA GLN A 59 -4.25 14.36 34.01
C GLN A 59 -4.79 14.33 35.45
N GLN A 60 -4.01 13.91 36.43
CA GLN A 60 -4.43 13.93 37.83
C GLN A 60 -4.72 15.34 38.34
N ARG A 61 -3.90 16.34 37.97
CA ARG A 61 -4.14 17.74 38.30
C ARG A 61 -5.38 18.29 37.60
N THR A 62 -5.58 17.94 36.34
CA THR A 62 -6.77 18.32 35.57
C THR A 62 -8.02 17.68 36.16
N VAL A 63 -7.97 16.39 36.51
CA VAL A 63 -9.08 15.68 37.16
C VAL A 63 -9.37 16.29 38.52
N LYS A 64 -8.37 16.59 39.36
CA LYS A 64 -8.59 17.26 40.66
C LYS A 64 -9.17 18.67 40.53
N VAL A 65 -8.65 19.48 39.61
CA VAL A 65 -9.18 20.82 39.32
C VAL A 65 -10.57 20.75 38.68
N THR A 66 -10.85 19.68 37.94
CA THR A 66 -12.18 19.40 37.38
C THR A 66 -13.14 18.95 38.47
N GLU A 67 -12.70 18.10 39.40
CA GLU A 67 -13.48 17.56 40.53
C GLU A 67 -13.86 18.66 41.53
N ASP A 68 -12.93 19.56 41.86
CA ASP A 68 -13.21 20.76 42.66
C ASP A 68 -14.18 21.74 41.96
N LYS A 69 -14.27 21.68 40.63
CA LYS A 69 -15.23 22.45 39.82
C LYS A 69 -16.48 21.64 39.41
N MET A 70 -16.53 20.34 39.70
CA MET A 70 -17.57 19.42 39.21
C MET A 70 -18.85 19.51 40.03
N THR A 71 -18.78 19.98 41.28
CA THR A 71 -19.94 20.22 42.13
C THR A 71 -20.86 21.33 41.59
N ASP A 72 -20.32 22.31 40.87
CA ASP A 72 -21.08 23.39 40.20
C ASP A 72 -21.42 23.04 38.73
N VAL A 73 -20.56 22.24 38.08
CA VAL A 73 -20.65 21.91 36.65
C VAL A 73 -21.49 20.65 36.36
N SER A 74 -21.71 19.74 37.31
CA SER A 74 -22.52 18.53 37.10
C SER A 74 -23.96 18.86 36.66
N GLY A 75 -24.55 19.94 37.19
CA GLY A 75 -25.85 20.45 36.72
C GLY A 75 -25.81 20.96 35.27
N ARG A 76 -24.71 21.59 34.86
CA ARG A 76 -24.53 22.12 33.49
C ARG A 76 -24.13 21.03 32.49
N VAL A 77 -23.42 19.99 32.90
CA VAL A 77 -23.05 18.87 32.03
C VAL A 77 -24.26 18.01 31.71
N ASN A 78 -25.20 17.82 32.64
CA ASN A 78 -26.46 17.13 32.32
C ASN A 78 -27.30 17.92 31.31
N ASP A 79 -27.35 19.25 31.43
CA ASP A 79 -28.05 20.10 30.45
C ASP A 79 -27.37 20.10 29.08
N VAL A 80 -26.03 20.18 29.04
CA VAL A 80 -25.27 20.16 27.78
C VAL A 80 -25.29 18.76 27.15
N THR A 81 -25.21 17.70 27.94
CA THR A 81 -25.32 16.31 27.48
C THR A 81 -26.70 16.04 26.91
N SER A 82 -27.75 16.52 27.57
CA SER A 82 -29.12 16.40 27.07
C SER A 82 -29.29 17.18 25.76
N LYS A 83 -28.77 18.41 25.68
CA LYS A 83 -28.81 19.23 24.45
C LYS A 83 -27.99 18.62 23.31
N VAL A 84 -26.80 18.08 23.59
CA VAL A 84 -25.96 17.42 22.59
C VAL A 84 -26.61 16.12 22.11
N THR A 85 -27.25 15.36 23.01
CA THR A 85 -27.99 14.15 22.64
C THR A 85 -29.20 14.49 21.76
N GLN A 86 -29.89 15.59 22.06
CA GLN A 86 -31.04 16.06 21.29
C GLN A 86 -30.61 16.62 19.92
N VAL A 87 -29.53 17.39 19.88
CA VAL A 87 -28.92 17.86 18.63
C VAL A 87 -28.38 16.69 17.81
N ALA A 88 -27.77 15.68 18.42
CA ALA A 88 -27.33 14.46 17.72
C ALA A 88 -28.53 13.68 17.15
N ALA A 89 -29.64 13.58 17.88
CA ALA A 89 -30.86 12.95 17.40
C ALA A 89 -31.50 13.72 16.23
N ASP A 90 -31.49 15.05 16.28
CA ASP A 90 -32.02 15.90 15.21
C ASP A 90 -31.10 15.89 13.98
N LEU A 91 -29.78 15.92 14.18
CA LEU A 91 -28.81 15.72 13.09
C LEU A 91 -28.93 14.31 12.51
N GLN A 92 -29.15 13.27 13.33
CA GLN A 92 -29.31 11.92 12.81
C GLN A 92 -30.56 11.79 11.93
N LYS A 93 -31.67 12.44 12.29
CA LYS A 93 -32.89 12.50 11.47
C LYS A 93 -32.70 13.32 10.19
N GLN A 94 -31.97 14.43 10.26
CA GLN A 94 -31.75 15.33 9.11
C GLN A 94 -30.59 14.86 8.21
N ALA A 95 -29.69 14.01 8.73
CA ALA A 95 -28.50 13.54 8.05
C ALA A 95 -28.67 12.18 7.38
N THR A 96 -29.74 11.39 7.59
CA THR A 96 -29.93 10.10 6.88
C THR A 96 -29.74 10.27 5.36
N GLY A 97 -30.30 11.32 4.75
CA GLY A 97 -30.10 11.61 3.32
C GLY A 97 -28.75 12.25 2.96
N THR A 98 -27.96 12.72 3.94
CA THR A 98 -26.58 13.18 3.74
C THR A 98 -25.59 12.02 3.91
N TRP A 99 -25.91 11.05 4.77
CA TRP A 99 -25.16 9.80 4.96
C TRP A 99 -25.15 8.96 3.68
N ASP A 100 -26.27 8.85 2.97
CA ASP A 100 -26.29 8.16 1.66
C ASP A 100 -25.36 8.82 0.63
N LYS A 101 -25.25 10.17 0.66
CA LYS A 101 -24.31 10.89 -0.21
C LYS A 101 -22.86 10.70 0.23
N LEU A 102 -22.61 10.60 1.54
CA LEU A 102 -21.29 10.30 2.09
C LEU A 102 -20.88 8.86 1.81
N GLU A 103 -21.81 7.90 1.80
CA GLU A 103 -21.59 6.53 1.38
C GLU A 103 -21.09 6.49 -0.08
N GLY A 104 -21.75 7.22 -0.97
CA GLY A 104 -21.29 7.34 -2.36
C GLY A 104 -19.93 8.03 -2.53
N VAL A 105 -19.57 8.99 -1.67
CA VAL A 105 -18.25 9.64 -1.70
C VAL A 105 -17.17 8.76 -1.08
N PHE A 106 -17.51 8.04 -0.02
CA PHE A 106 -16.64 7.05 0.63
C PHE A 106 -16.33 5.91 -0.33
N GLU A 107 -17.33 5.34 -0.99
CA GLU A 107 -17.14 4.27 -1.97
C GLU A 107 -16.24 4.72 -3.11
N LYS A 108 -16.46 5.91 -3.69
CA LYS A 108 -15.56 6.49 -4.71
C LYS A 108 -14.14 6.72 -4.21
N ARG A 109 -13.96 7.09 -2.93
CA ARG A 109 -12.64 7.29 -2.33
C ARG A 109 -11.94 5.96 -2.06
N VAL A 110 -12.68 4.93 -1.64
CA VAL A 110 -12.17 3.57 -1.44
C VAL A 110 -11.82 2.92 -2.77
N GLU A 111 -12.66 3.05 -3.80
CA GLU A 111 -12.40 2.58 -5.16
C GLU A 111 -11.10 3.21 -5.70
N ARG A 112 -10.95 4.55 -5.60
CA ARG A 112 -9.73 5.26 -6.01
C ARG A 112 -8.50 4.88 -5.19
N ALA A 113 -8.65 4.52 -3.92
CA ALA A 113 -7.53 4.06 -3.09
C ALA A 113 -7.08 2.65 -3.50
N LEU A 114 -8.03 1.77 -3.78
CA LEU A 114 -7.76 0.40 -4.26
C LEU A 114 -7.12 0.39 -5.65
N GLU A 115 -7.59 1.24 -6.57
CA GLU A 115 -6.97 1.45 -7.89
C GLU A 115 -5.50 1.86 -7.76
N ARG A 116 -5.18 2.79 -6.84
CA ARG A 116 -3.80 3.25 -6.60
C ARG A 116 -2.91 2.19 -5.96
N LEU A 117 -3.50 1.26 -5.21
CA LEU A 117 -2.81 0.12 -4.60
C LEU A 117 -2.72 -1.09 -5.56
N SER A 118 -3.15 -0.95 -6.81
CA SER A 118 -3.18 -2.03 -7.81
C SER A 118 -3.97 -3.27 -7.35
N VAL A 119 -5.00 -3.07 -6.52
CA VAL A 119 -5.87 -4.15 -6.05
C VAL A 119 -7.03 -4.31 -7.03
N PRO A 120 -7.14 -5.44 -7.76
CA PRO A 120 -8.21 -5.64 -8.74
C PRO A 120 -9.58 -5.61 -8.07
N THR A 121 -10.49 -4.83 -8.63
CA THR A 121 -11.85 -4.68 -8.11
C THR A 121 -12.78 -5.78 -8.63
N LYS A 122 -13.89 -6.06 -7.92
CA LYS A 122 -14.88 -7.07 -8.35
C LYS A 122 -15.43 -6.82 -9.75
N LYS A 123 -15.61 -5.55 -10.14
CA LYS A 123 -16.10 -5.16 -11.48
C LYS A 123 -15.10 -5.58 -12.56
N GLU A 124 -13.81 -5.38 -12.34
CA GLU A 124 -12.75 -5.74 -13.29
C GLU A 124 -12.59 -7.26 -13.40
N ILE A 125 -12.71 -7.99 -12.29
CA ILE A 125 -12.72 -9.45 -12.29
C ILE A 125 -13.90 -9.99 -13.11
N ASN A 126 -15.09 -9.43 -12.95
CA ASN A 126 -16.28 -9.82 -13.71
C ASN A 126 -16.15 -9.48 -15.20
N ALA A 127 -15.63 -8.30 -15.53
CA ALA A 127 -15.37 -7.91 -16.91
C ALA A 127 -14.33 -8.84 -17.59
N LEU A 128 -13.30 -9.25 -16.85
CA LEU A 128 -12.33 -10.23 -17.34
C LEU A 128 -12.96 -11.61 -17.51
N ALA A 129 -13.79 -12.06 -16.56
CA ALA A 129 -14.50 -13.33 -16.64
C ALA A 129 -15.39 -13.41 -17.90
N GLN A 130 -16.14 -12.34 -18.20
CA GLN A 130 -16.94 -12.26 -19.43
C GLN A 130 -16.08 -12.32 -20.69
N ARG A 131 -14.96 -11.59 -20.73
CA ARG A 131 -14.03 -11.66 -21.86
C ARG A 131 -13.45 -13.06 -22.05
N VAL A 132 -13.08 -13.74 -20.97
CA VAL A 132 -12.58 -15.12 -21.01
C VAL A 132 -13.65 -16.06 -21.56
N GLU A 133 -14.91 -15.88 -21.18
CA GLU A 133 -16.01 -16.68 -21.70
C GLU A 133 -16.27 -16.44 -23.20
N GLU A 134 -16.26 -15.18 -23.65
CA GLU A 134 -16.33 -14.84 -25.08
C GLU A 134 -15.16 -15.41 -25.88
N LEU A 135 -13.94 -15.28 -25.37
CA LEU A 135 -12.74 -15.86 -25.97
C LEU A 135 -12.82 -17.38 -26.02
N GLY A 136 -13.33 -18.03 -24.96
CA GLY A 136 -13.58 -19.46 -24.90
C GLY A 136 -14.59 -19.91 -25.96
N GLN A 137 -15.66 -19.16 -26.15
CA GLN A 137 -16.64 -19.44 -27.21
C GLN A 137 -16.05 -19.25 -28.61
N ASN A 138 -15.26 -18.19 -28.83
CA ASN A 138 -14.61 -17.93 -30.11
C ASN A 138 -13.56 -19.00 -30.44
N MET A 139 -12.79 -19.46 -29.44
CA MET A 139 -11.87 -20.57 -29.58
C MET A 139 -12.61 -21.88 -29.88
N ALA A 140 -13.69 -22.19 -29.15
CA ALA A 140 -14.51 -23.38 -29.41
C ALA A 140 -15.14 -23.38 -30.81
N ARG A 141 -15.55 -22.21 -31.32
CA ARG A 141 -16.03 -22.04 -32.70
C ARG A 141 -14.89 -22.21 -33.70
N SER A 142 -13.71 -21.67 -33.43
CA SER A 142 -12.53 -21.79 -34.30
C SER A 142 -11.99 -23.21 -34.36
N THR A 143 -11.99 -23.97 -33.27
CA THR A 143 -11.57 -25.37 -33.23
C THR A 143 -12.59 -26.31 -33.87
N ARG A 144 -13.89 -25.97 -33.84
CA ARG A 144 -14.93 -26.64 -34.64
C ARG A 144 -14.86 -26.32 -36.14
N SER A 145 -14.18 -25.23 -36.53
CA SER A 145 -14.08 -24.79 -37.93
C SER A 145 -12.86 -25.35 -38.68
N THR A 146 -12.07 -26.24 -38.05
CA THR A 146 -11.17 -27.14 -38.80
C THR A 146 -11.90 -28.45 -39.09
N PRO A 147 -12.58 -28.60 -40.26
CA PRO A 147 -12.85 -29.92 -40.76
C PRO A 147 -11.49 -30.53 -41.09
N ALA A 148 -11.10 -31.56 -40.34
CA ALA A 148 -10.06 -32.49 -40.77
C ALA A 148 -10.40 -32.91 -42.20
N ARG A 149 -9.59 -32.45 -43.15
CA ARG A 149 -9.73 -32.69 -44.58
C ARG A 149 -9.87 -34.19 -44.80
N LYS A 150 -11.09 -34.65 -45.12
CA LYS A 150 -11.33 -36.00 -45.64
C LYS A 150 -10.46 -36.17 -46.89
N ALA A 151 -9.28 -36.78 -46.73
CA ALA A 151 -8.52 -37.34 -47.82
C ALA A 151 -9.14 -38.71 -48.15
N SER A 152 -10.27 -38.69 -48.87
CA SER A 152 -10.76 -39.86 -49.58
C SER A 152 -9.99 -39.97 -50.90
N ALA A 153 -9.07 -40.93 -51.00
CA ALA A 153 -8.59 -41.42 -52.27
C ALA A 153 -8.32 -42.93 -52.21
N LYS A 154 -9.32 -43.68 -52.68
CA LYS A 154 -9.25 -44.99 -53.36
C LYS A 154 -8.58 -46.17 -52.63
N ARG A 155 -9.43 -47.04 -52.09
CA ARG A 155 -9.24 -48.50 -52.21
C ARG A 155 -9.28 -48.87 -53.70
N ALA A 156 -8.22 -49.49 -54.21
CA ALA A 156 -8.33 -50.44 -55.33
C ALA A 156 -7.21 -51.48 -55.26
N LYS A 157 -7.63 -52.70 -54.89
CA LYS A 157 -7.14 -54.02 -55.33
C LYS A 157 -5.78 -54.55 -54.82
N SER A 158 -5.91 -55.51 -53.90
CA SER A 158 -5.25 -56.82 -53.86
C SER A 158 -4.36 -57.19 -55.06
N ALA A 159 -3.09 -57.53 -54.81
CA ALA A 159 -2.60 -58.93 -54.82
C ALA A 159 -1.08 -59.02 -55.02
N LYS A 160 -0.47 -59.98 -54.30
CA LYS A 160 0.61 -60.87 -54.76
C LYS A 160 2.09 -60.43 -54.56
N LYS A 161 2.66 -60.98 -53.47
CA LYS A 161 3.80 -61.91 -53.46
C LYS A 161 5.25 -61.38 -53.67
N THR A 162 6.11 -61.95 -52.82
CA THR A 162 7.53 -62.32 -52.98
C THR A 162 8.64 -61.33 -52.62
N ALA A 163 9.49 -61.84 -51.74
CA ALA A 163 10.82 -61.38 -51.37
C ALA A 163 11.78 -61.29 -52.55
N ARG A 164 12.79 -60.42 -52.40
CA ARG A 164 14.19 -60.73 -52.70
C ARG A 164 15.10 -59.79 -51.92
#